data_AF-A0A957HF96-F1
#
_entry.id   AF-A0A957HF96-F1
#
_cell.length_a   1.000
_cell.length_b   1.000
_cell.length_c   1.000
_cell.angle_alpha   90.00
_cell.angle_beta   90.00
_cell.angle_gamma   90.00
#
_symmetry.space_group_name_H-M   'P 1'
#
loop_
_entity.id
_entity.type
_entity.pdbx_description
1 polymer ?
#
loop_
_entity_poly.entity_id
_entity_poly.type
_entity_poly.pdbx_seq_one_letter_code
_entity_poly.pdbx_strand_id
1 'polypeptide(L)'
;NSRAFDLNGAYPYSEMYRRAAAGKNDSWGIRWWFSVWQRKGLVVYSRQSMVANEGFDGSGTHGKKQSSWQQHNVFDAQLPQPLNFPQTVDDTIFRQYCQYIARHVASAKLSNWQQALNRIRQRMRRGLRPK
;
A
#
# COMPACT_ATOMS: atom_id res chain seq x y z
N ASN A 1 -16.53 4.75 -13.87
CA ASN A 1 -16.84 3.48 -13.18
C ASN A 1 -15.82 3.28 -12.04
N SER A 2 -16.16 3.65 -10.79
CA SER A 2 -15.21 3.67 -9.64
C SER A 2 -14.79 2.27 -9.18
N ARG A 3 -15.62 1.25 -9.41
CA ARG A 3 -15.34 -0.12 -8.97
C ARG A 3 -14.05 -0.70 -9.59
N ALA A 4 -13.80 -0.44 -10.87
CA ALA A 4 -12.58 -0.87 -11.54
C ALA A 4 -11.33 -0.13 -11.01
N PHE A 5 -11.47 1.17 -10.72
CA PHE A 5 -10.40 1.97 -10.12
C PHE A 5 -10.03 1.48 -8.71
N ASP A 6 -11.01 0.95 -7.98
CA ASP A 6 -10.90 0.40 -6.63
C ASP A 6 -10.52 -1.08 -6.60
N LEU A 7 -9.88 -1.60 -7.66
CA LEU A 7 -9.51 -3.02 -7.79
C LEU A 7 -10.71 -3.95 -7.53
N ASN A 8 -11.82 -3.69 -8.22
CA ASN A 8 -13.10 -4.39 -8.02
C ASN A 8 -13.66 -4.30 -6.59
N GLY A 9 -13.33 -3.23 -5.87
CA GLY A 9 -13.73 -2.99 -4.48
C GLY A 9 -12.76 -3.56 -3.44
N ALA A 10 -11.64 -4.14 -3.87
CA ALA A 10 -10.64 -4.66 -2.95
C ALA A 10 -9.88 -3.56 -2.20
N TYR A 11 -9.77 -2.34 -2.75
CA TYR A 11 -9.08 -1.24 -2.08
C TYR A 11 -9.70 0.13 -2.40
N PRO A 12 -9.89 1.04 -1.41
CA PRO A 12 -10.64 2.28 -1.59
C PRO A 12 -9.81 3.42 -2.23
N TYR A 13 -9.30 3.21 -3.45
CA TYR A 13 -8.49 4.22 -4.15
C TYR A 13 -9.27 5.49 -4.49
N SER A 14 -10.56 5.37 -4.83
CA SER A 14 -11.45 6.48 -5.15
C SER A 14 -11.61 7.45 -3.96
N GLU A 15 -11.77 6.92 -2.74
CA GLU A 15 -11.76 7.71 -1.51
C GLU A 15 -10.39 8.35 -1.26
N MET A 16 -9.31 7.59 -1.45
CA MET A 16 -7.95 8.10 -1.27
C MET A 16 -7.65 9.26 -2.24
N TYR A 17 -8.13 9.16 -3.48
CA TYR A 17 -8.01 10.18 -4.50
C TYR A 17 -8.85 11.43 -4.17
N ARG A 18 -10.12 11.27 -3.76
CA ARG A 18 -10.96 12.39 -3.31
C ARG A 18 -10.32 13.16 -2.16
N ARG A 19 -9.71 12.45 -1.20
CA ARG A 19 -8.97 13.09 -0.10
C ARG A 19 -7.73 13.83 -0.58
N ALA A 20 -7.01 13.29 -1.56
CA ALA A 20 -5.85 13.96 -2.14
C ALA A 20 -6.24 15.23 -2.91
N ALA A 21 -7.31 15.17 -3.70
CA ALA A 21 -7.87 16.34 -4.39
C ALA A 21 -8.35 17.42 -3.41
N ALA A 22 -8.89 17.03 -2.26
CA ALA A 22 -9.30 17.95 -1.19
C ALA A 22 -8.15 18.46 -0.31
N GLY A 23 -6.88 18.17 -0.64
CA GLY A 23 -5.71 18.56 0.16
C GLY A 23 -5.58 17.85 1.51
N LYS A 24 -6.36 16.81 1.77
CA LYS A 24 -6.39 16.05 3.04
C LYS A 24 -5.44 14.84 3.05
N ASN A 25 -4.69 14.65 1.97
CA ASN A 25 -3.73 13.58 1.77
C ASN A 25 -2.72 14.01 0.70
N ASP A 26 -1.42 13.95 0.99
CA ASP A 26 -0.38 14.29 0.01
C ASP A 26 0.31 13.06 -0.60
N SER A 27 -0.42 11.96 -0.72
CA SER A 27 0.09 10.74 -1.34
C SER A 27 0.31 10.97 -2.84
N TRP A 28 1.57 11.02 -3.28
CA TRP A 28 1.89 11.04 -4.72
C TRP A 28 1.39 9.76 -5.42
N GLY A 29 1.45 8.61 -4.72
CA GLY A 29 1.12 7.30 -5.29
C GLY A 29 -0.31 7.19 -5.80
N ILE A 30 -1.28 7.84 -5.15
CA ILE A 30 -2.66 7.85 -5.67
C ILE A 30 -2.81 8.70 -6.95
N ARG A 31 -2.04 9.78 -7.07
CA ARG A 31 -2.04 10.61 -8.28
C ARG A 31 -1.44 9.83 -9.45
N TRP A 32 -0.36 9.09 -9.20
CA TRP A 32 0.23 8.19 -10.18
C TRP A 32 -0.73 7.06 -10.59
N TRP A 33 -1.36 6.37 -9.63
CA TRP A 33 -2.34 5.32 -9.92
C TRP A 33 -3.51 5.85 -10.76
N PHE A 34 -4.01 7.05 -10.45
CA PHE A 34 -5.04 7.71 -11.26
C PHE A 34 -4.58 7.94 -12.70
N SER A 35 -3.34 8.42 -12.91
CA SER A 35 -2.77 8.59 -14.26
C SER A 35 -2.66 7.26 -15.02
N VAL A 36 -2.22 6.19 -14.37
CA VAL A 36 -2.16 4.85 -14.97
C VAL A 36 -3.56 4.38 -15.37
N TRP A 37 -4.51 4.45 -14.45
CA TRP A 37 -5.88 4.00 -14.69
C TRP A 37 -6.57 4.78 -15.81
N GLN A 38 -6.43 6.11 -15.83
CA GLN A 38 -7.02 6.96 -16.87
C GLN A 38 -6.50 6.60 -18.27
N ARG A 39 -5.23 6.17 -18.36
CA ARG A 39 -4.60 5.75 -19.61
C ARG A 39 -4.79 4.26 -19.94
N LYS A 40 -5.54 3.52 -19.13
CA LYS A 40 -5.66 2.06 -19.21
C LYS A 40 -4.29 1.36 -19.23
N GLY A 41 -3.34 1.90 -18.47
CA GLY A 41 -1.97 1.39 -18.41
C GLY A 41 -1.86 0.10 -17.61
N LEU A 42 -0.81 -0.68 -17.90
CA LEU A 42 -0.45 -1.89 -17.16
C LEU A 42 0.63 -1.58 -16.12
N VAL A 43 0.55 -2.26 -14.99
CA VAL A 43 1.55 -2.18 -13.91
C VAL A 43 2.08 -3.57 -13.62
N VAL A 44 3.40 -3.67 -13.59
CA VAL A 44 4.10 -4.88 -13.17
C VAL A 44 4.66 -4.66 -11.78
N TYR A 45 4.29 -5.52 -10.85
CA TYR A 45 4.87 -5.58 -9.52
C TYR A 45 5.81 -6.77 -9.46
N SER A 46 7.08 -6.52 -9.18
CA SER A 46 8.05 -7.59 -8.93
C SER A 46 7.75 -8.27 -7.59
N ARG A 47 7.97 -9.59 -7.52
CA ARG A 47 7.79 -10.35 -6.27
C ARG A 47 8.79 -9.94 -5.18
N GLN A 48 9.98 -9.51 -5.60
CA GLN A 48 11.05 -9.03 -4.74
C GLN A 48 11.36 -7.59 -5.12
N SER A 49 11.75 -6.75 -4.15
CA SER A 49 12.09 -5.36 -4.44
C SER A 49 13.31 -5.32 -5.34
N MET A 50 13.28 -4.49 -6.38
CA MET A 50 14.44 -4.25 -7.24
C MET A 50 15.15 -2.93 -6.91
N VAL A 51 14.63 -2.20 -5.93
CA VAL A 51 15.12 -0.89 -5.53
C VAL A 51 15.25 -0.85 -4.01
N ALA A 52 16.27 -0.14 -3.53
CA ALA A 52 16.39 0.25 -2.13
C ALA A 52 15.75 1.63 -1.92
N ASN A 53 15.04 1.82 -0.82
CA ASN A 53 14.63 3.15 -0.38
C ASN A 53 15.59 3.62 0.71
N GLU A 54 16.48 4.56 0.36
CA GLU A 54 17.52 5.07 1.26
C GLU A 54 16.94 5.81 2.48
N GLY A 55 15.75 6.40 2.37
CA GLY A 55 15.12 7.15 3.46
C GLY A 55 14.61 6.29 4.64
N PHE A 56 14.64 4.96 4.51
CA PHE A 56 14.24 4.05 5.59
C PHE A 56 15.27 3.92 6.71
N ASP A 57 16.48 4.43 6.50
CA ASP A 57 17.53 4.56 7.53
C ASP A 57 17.16 5.55 8.66
N GLY A 58 16.11 6.35 8.44
CA GLY A 58 15.62 7.39 9.34
C GLY A 58 15.87 8.82 8.84
N SER A 59 16.57 8.98 7.71
CA SER A 59 16.78 10.28 7.05
C SER A 59 15.56 10.80 6.29
N GLY A 60 14.59 9.93 5.98
CA GLY A 60 13.42 10.28 5.19
C GLY A 60 12.44 11.24 5.88
N THR A 61 11.83 12.13 5.10
CA THR A 61 10.82 13.11 5.55
C THR A 61 9.55 12.45 6.12
N HIS A 62 9.26 11.22 5.67
CA HIS A 62 8.08 10.46 6.09
C HIS A 62 8.46 9.01 6.41
N GLY A 63 8.19 8.59 7.64
CA GLY A 63 8.41 7.21 8.08
C GLY A 63 9.05 7.14 9.47
N LYS A 64 9.09 5.93 10.03
CA LYS A 64 9.94 5.62 11.17
C LYS A 64 11.08 4.76 10.64
N LYS A 65 12.26 4.86 11.25
CA LYS A 65 13.37 3.96 10.96
C LYS A 65 12.88 2.52 10.97
N GLN A 66 12.99 1.85 9.84
CA GLN A 66 12.61 0.45 9.71
C GLN A 66 13.77 -0.44 10.13
N SER A 67 13.49 -1.66 10.62
CA SER A 67 14.55 -2.60 10.97
C SER A 67 15.28 -3.06 9.70
N SER A 68 16.55 -3.44 9.84
CA SER A 68 17.45 -3.83 8.73
C SER A 68 16.86 -4.90 7.80
N TRP A 69 16.01 -5.80 8.31
CA TRP A 69 15.31 -6.83 7.52
C TRP A 69 14.38 -6.26 6.42
N GLN A 70 13.89 -5.03 6.56
CA GLN A 70 13.04 -4.37 5.55
C GLN A 70 13.86 -3.53 4.54
N GLN A 71 15.11 -3.21 4.88
CA GLN A 71 15.98 -2.35 4.06
C GLN A 71 16.75 -3.13 2.99
N HIS A 72 16.97 -4.44 3.16
CA HIS A 72 17.97 -5.20 2.39
C HIS A 72 17.45 -6.29 1.46
N ASN A 73 16.13 -6.47 1.29
CA ASN A 73 15.61 -7.45 0.32
C ASN A 73 15.55 -6.88 -1.10
N VAL A 74 16.64 -6.25 -1.54
CA VAL A 74 16.83 -5.90 -2.94
C VAL A 74 17.29 -7.15 -3.66
N PHE A 75 16.52 -7.55 -4.66
CA PHE A 75 16.86 -8.64 -5.54
C PHE A 75 17.98 -8.19 -6.48
N ASP A 76 19.19 -8.64 -6.18
CA ASP A 76 20.41 -8.35 -6.95
C ASP A 76 20.65 -9.38 -8.05
N ALA A 77 19.58 -9.86 -8.69
CA ALA A 77 19.74 -10.72 -9.87
C ALA A 77 19.55 -9.90 -11.14
N GLN A 78 20.38 -10.21 -12.13
CA GLN A 78 20.25 -9.62 -13.46
C GLN A 78 18.89 -10.00 -14.06
N LEU A 79 18.13 -8.99 -14.48
CA LEU A 79 16.91 -9.22 -15.23
C LEU A 79 17.23 -9.89 -16.57
N PRO A 80 16.39 -10.84 -17.02
CA PRO A 80 16.52 -11.40 -18.35
C PRO A 80 16.49 -10.31 -19.42
N GLN A 81 17.34 -10.45 -20.43
CA GLN A 81 17.42 -9.54 -21.58
C GLN A 81 17.09 -10.31 -22.88
N PRO A 82 16.20 -9.80 -23.76
CA PRO A 82 15.44 -8.56 -23.60
C PRO A 82 14.33 -8.70 -22.55
N LEU A 83 14.00 -7.60 -21.89
CA LEU A 83 12.89 -7.56 -20.94
C LEU A 83 11.56 -7.57 -21.69
N ASN A 84 10.79 -8.65 -21.55
CA ASN A 84 9.48 -8.80 -22.16
C ASN A 84 8.38 -8.54 -21.12
N PHE A 85 7.60 -7.48 -21.33
CA PHE A 85 6.47 -7.16 -20.46
C PHE A 85 5.16 -7.77 -20.97
N PRO A 86 4.30 -8.27 -20.06
CA PRO A 86 2.99 -8.75 -20.43
C PRO A 86 2.15 -7.62 -21.03
N GLN A 87 1.42 -7.92 -22.10
CA GLN A 87 0.53 -6.98 -22.79
C GLN A 87 -0.90 -7.02 -22.25
N THR A 88 -1.20 -7.97 -21.35
CA THR A 88 -2.50 -8.16 -20.73
C THR A 88 -2.32 -8.59 -19.27
N VAL A 89 -3.39 -8.41 -18.49
CA VAL A 89 -3.45 -8.95 -17.13
C VAL A 89 -4.21 -10.27 -17.19
N ASP A 90 -3.66 -11.31 -16.56
CA ASP A 90 -4.37 -12.56 -16.36
C ASP A 90 -5.49 -12.37 -15.31
N ASP A 91 -6.73 -12.66 -15.69
CA ASP A 91 -7.92 -12.45 -14.84
C ASP A 91 -7.91 -13.32 -13.57
N THR A 92 -7.28 -14.49 -13.61
CA THR A 92 -7.16 -15.38 -12.44
C THR A 92 -6.15 -14.80 -11.45
N ILE A 93 -4.99 -14.36 -11.93
CA ILE A 93 -3.99 -13.65 -11.11
C ILE A 93 -4.58 -12.36 -10.54
N PHE A 94 -5.28 -11.58 -11.35
CA PHE A 94 -5.91 -10.33 -10.91
C PHE A 94 -6.93 -10.57 -9.80
N ARG A 95 -7.78 -11.60 -9.92
CA ARG A 95 -8.74 -11.98 -8.88
C ARG A 95 -8.05 -12.43 -7.60
N GLN A 96 -7.01 -13.26 -7.68
CA GLN A 96 -6.22 -13.68 -6.52
C GLN A 96 -5.58 -12.47 -5.82
N TYR A 97 -5.03 -11.53 -6.59
CA TYR A 97 -4.48 -10.29 -6.08
C TYR A 97 -5.54 -9.44 -5.34
N CYS A 98 -6.71 -9.24 -5.94
CA CYS A 98 -7.82 -8.53 -5.29
C CYS A 98 -8.22 -9.19 -3.97
N GLN A 99 -8.31 -10.52 -3.93
CA GLN A 99 -8.60 -11.27 -2.70
C GLN A 99 -7.51 -11.09 -1.64
N TYR A 100 -6.23 -11.13 -2.05
CA TYR A 100 -5.12 -10.91 -1.15
C TYR A 100 -5.16 -9.52 -0.51
N ILE A 101 -5.33 -8.47 -1.33
CA ILE A 101 -5.42 -7.08 -0.88
C ILE A 101 -6.62 -6.88 0.06
N ALA A 102 -7.79 -7.41 -0.30
CA ALA A 102 -8.98 -7.32 0.53
C ALA A 102 -8.76 -7.95 1.92
N ARG A 103 -8.06 -9.09 1.97
CA ARG A 103 -7.79 -9.83 3.21
C ARG A 103 -6.69 -9.24 4.09
N HIS A 104 -5.64 -8.65 3.51
CA HIS A 104 -4.41 -8.31 4.24
C HIS A 104 -4.13 -6.81 4.32
N VAL A 105 -4.66 -6.02 3.40
CA VAL A 105 -4.30 -4.60 3.27
C VAL A 105 -5.52 -3.71 3.49
N ALA A 106 -6.68 -4.06 2.92
CA ALA A 106 -7.92 -3.30 3.08
C ALA A 106 -8.58 -3.50 4.45
N SER A 107 -8.27 -4.60 5.14
CA SER A 107 -8.78 -5.01 6.46
C SER A 107 -7.94 -4.49 7.64
N ALA A 108 -7.09 -3.48 7.46
CA ALA A 108 -6.38 -2.83 8.58
C ALA A 108 -7.14 -1.63 9.18
N LYS A 109 -8.46 -1.54 8.96
CA LYS A 109 -9.33 -0.72 9.82
C LYS A 109 -10.26 -1.66 10.57
N LEU A 110 -9.84 -2.01 11.79
CA LEU A 110 -10.75 -2.38 12.86
C LEU A 110 -12.01 -1.52 12.77
N SER A 111 -13.19 -2.11 13.00
CA SER A 111 -14.42 -1.32 13.03
C SER A 111 -14.26 -0.14 14.01
N ASN A 112 -14.97 0.97 13.79
CA ASN A 112 -14.85 2.16 14.66
C ASN A 112 -14.93 1.81 16.16
N TRP A 113 -15.71 0.79 16.51
CA TRP A 113 -15.84 0.23 17.86
C TRP A 113 -14.58 -0.48 18.36
N GLN A 114 -13.95 -1.30 17.54
CA GLN A 114 -12.70 -1.96 17.88
C GLN A 114 -11.55 -0.94 18.04
N GLN A 115 -11.54 0.14 17.24
CA GLN A 115 -10.60 1.24 17.42
C GLN A 115 -10.86 2.02 18.72
N ALA A 116 -12.13 2.25 19.07
CA ALA A 116 -12.52 2.90 20.33
C ALA A 116 -12.10 2.05 21.55
N LEU A 117 -12.36 0.74 21.54
CA LEU A 117 -11.95 -0.19 22.59
C LEU A 117 -10.43 -0.22 22.78
N ASN A 118 -9.67 -0.18 21.69
CA ASN A 118 -8.20 -0.12 21.77
C ASN A 118 -7.70 1.19 22.38
N ARG A 119 -8.35 2.33 22.11
CA ARG A 119 -8.03 3.61 22.77
C ARG A 119 -8.32 3.57 24.28
N ILE A 120 -9.43 2.94 24.69
CA ILE A 120 -9.79 2.77 26.10
C ILE A 120 -8.77 1.85 26.81
N ARG A 121 -8.42 0.71 26.22
CA ARG A 121 -7.40 -0.21 26.75
C ARG A 121 -6.02 0.44 26.88
N GLN A 122 -5.61 1.26 25.92
CA GLN A 122 -4.35 2.00 25.99
C GLN A 122 -4.34 3.05 27.11
N ARG A 123 -5.47 3.73 27.37
CA ARG A 123 -5.61 4.68 28.49
C ARG A 123 -5.52 3.98 29.84
N MET A 124 -6.21 2.86 30.02
CA MET A 124 -6.15 2.08 31.27
C MET A 124 -4.74 1.57 31.57
N ARG A 125 -4.00 1.09 30.55
CA ARG A 125 -2.60 0.68 30.71
C ARG A 125 -1.64 1.81 31.08
N ARG A 126 -1.95 3.06 30.71
CA ARG A 126 -1.15 4.25 31.10
C ARG A 126 -1.51 4.77 32.49
N GLY A 127 -2.78 4.64 32.90
CA GLY A 127 -3.24 5.02 34.24
C GLY A 127 -2.83 4.05 35.36
N LEU A 128 -2.42 2.82 35.02
CA LEU A 128 -1.99 1.77 35.97
C LEU A 128 -0.47 1.72 36.19
N ARG A 129 0.32 2.67 35.68
CA ARG A 129 1.75 2.75 36.01
C ARG A 129 1.92 3.50 37.34
N PRO A 130 2.43 2.87 38.41
CA PRO A 130 2.78 3.60 39.62
C PRO A 130 3.94 4.56 39.34
N LYS A 131 3.95 5.71 40.03
CA LYS A 131 5.07 6.66 40.02
C LYS A 131 6.30 6.06 40.68
#